data_AF-A0ABD0Q8F2-F1
#
_entry.id   AF-A0ABD0Q8F2-F1
#
_cell.length_a   1.000
_cell.length_b   1.000
_cell.length_c   1.000
_cell.angle_alpha   90.00
_cell.angle_beta   90.00
_cell.angle_gamma   90.00
#
_symmetry.space_group_name_H-M   'P 1'
#
loop_
_entity.id
_entity.type
_entity.pdbx_description
1 polymer ?
#
loop_
_entity_poly.entity_id
_entity_poly.type
_entity_poly.pdbx_seq_one_letter_code
_entity_poly.pdbx_strand_id
1 'polypeptide(L)'
;NKYRLHYGMYSGQAGDALSGGSNMVEQWSASHNGMQFSTRDQDHDRYLQGNCAVENRGGWWYNRCHAANLNGRFYRGGEYKAKYDNGVVWSTWRGLWYSLRRTAMKVRPSFYMDSIGSGVGPIE
;
A
#
# COMPACT_ATOMS: atom_id res chain seq x y z
N ASN A 1 0.07 -19.34 -6.68
CA ASN A 1 0.39 -17.91 -6.96
C ASN A 1 0.40 -17.01 -5.71
N LYS A 2 0.49 -17.55 -4.47
CA LYS A 2 0.72 -16.77 -3.22
C LYS A 2 -0.11 -15.46 -3.10
N TYR A 3 -1.40 -15.52 -3.44
CA TYR A 3 -2.34 -14.40 -3.41
C TYR A 3 -1.85 -13.13 -4.14
N ARG A 4 -1.17 -13.26 -5.27
CA ARG A 4 -0.61 -12.14 -6.05
C ARG A 4 -1.64 -11.05 -6.35
N LEU A 5 -1.28 -9.79 -6.08
CA LEU A 5 -2.13 -8.63 -6.37
C LEU A 5 -2.06 -8.25 -7.85
N HIS A 6 -3.20 -7.98 -8.45
CA HIS A 6 -3.30 -7.34 -9.76
C HIS A 6 -4.40 -6.29 -9.74
N TYR A 7 -4.15 -5.16 -10.40
CA TYR A 7 -5.12 -4.10 -10.58
C TYR A 7 -4.88 -3.38 -11.91
N GLY A 8 -5.90 -2.62 -12.34
CA GLY A 8 -5.89 -1.86 -13.59
C GLY A 8 -5.53 -0.39 -13.38
N MET A 9 -6.26 0.49 -14.07
CA MET A 9 -6.03 1.94 -13.98
C MET A 9 -6.48 2.52 -12.63
N TYR A 10 -5.79 3.59 -12.22
CA TYR A 10 -6.10 4.33 -11.01
C TYR A 10 -7.11 5.45 -11.27
N SER A 11 -8.00 5.69 -10.30
CA SER A 11 -8.81 6.91 -10.19
C SER A 11 -9.02 7.24 -8.71
N GLY A 12 -9.01 8.53 -8.36
CA GLY A 12 -9.22 9.00 -7.00
C GLY A 12 -8.31 10.16 -6.60
N GLN A 13 -8.54 10.69 -5.40
CA GLN A 13 -7.86 11.87 -4.89
C GLN A 13 -6.68 11.57 -3.96
N ALA A 14 -6.54 10.33 -3.48
CA ALA A 14 -5.47 9.94 -2.57
C ALA A 14 -4.10 9.78 -3.27
N GLY A 15 -4.04 9.90 -4.60
CA GLY A 15 -2.88 9.52 -5.42
C GLY A 15 -2.70 7.99 -5.52
N ASP A 16 -1.96 7.55 -6.55
CA ASP A 16 -1.72 6.12 -6.81
C ASP A 16 -0.46 5.61 -6.08
N ALA A 17 -0.58 5.36 -4.78
CA ALA A 17 0.54 4.77 -4.03
C ALA A 17 0.77 3.29 -4.37
N LEU A 18 -0.24 2.58 -4.89
CA LEU A 18 -0.09 1.16 -5.24
C LEU A 18 0.89 0.98 -6.39
N SER A 19 0.92 1.89 -7.37
CA SER A 19 1.91 1.86 -8.46
C SER A 19 3.31 2.30 -8.04
N GLY A 20 3.52 2.71 -6.79
CA GLY A 20 4.79 3.27 -6.32
C GLY A 20 4.94 4.76 -6.65
N GLY A 21 3.86 5.50 -6.92
CA GLY A 21 3.91 6.94 -7.12
C GLY A 21 4.44 7.37 -8.50
N SER A 22 4.98 8.59 -8.59
CA SER A 22 5.27 9.25 -9.87
C SER A 22 6.70 9.08 -10.38
N ASN A 23 7.65 8.62 -9.56
CA ASN A 23 9.04 8.47 -9.96
C ASN A 23 9.38 7.00 -10.28
N MET A 24 10.23 6.80 -11.31
CA MET A 24 10.54 5.47 -11.83
C MET A 24 11.22 4.56 -10.80
N VAL A 25 11.99 5.14 -9.87
CA VAL A 25 12.71 4.39 -8.84
C VAL A 25 11.74 3.78 -7.82
N GLU A 26 10.77 4.56 -7.34
CA GLU A 26 9.71 4.11 -6.43
C GLU A 26 8.74 3.18 -7.14
N GLN A 27 8.42 3.41 -8.42
CA GLN A 27 7.61 2.46 -9.19
C GLN A 27 8.29 1.09 -9.27
N TRP A 28 9.61 1.06 -9.51
CA TRP A 28 10.34 -0.21 -9.55
C TRP A 28 10.42 -0.90 -8.17
N SER A 29 10.67 -0.13 -7.10
CA SER A 29 10.96 -0.67 -5.77
C SER A 29 9.73 -0.86 -4.88
N ALA A 30 8.67 -0.08 -5.07
CA ALA A 30 7.54 0.04 -4.14
C ALA A 30 6.17 -0.20 -4.79
N SER A 31 6.11 -0.45 -6.10
CA SER A 31 4.87 -0.88 -6.77
C SER A 31 4.41 -2.24 -6.28
N HIS A 32 3.11 -2.39 -6.08
CA HIS A 32 2.47 -3.59 -5.56
C HIS A 32 1.85 -4.45 -6.69
N ASN A 33 1.77 -3.93 -7.92
CA ASN A 33 1.16 -4.68 -9.03
C ASN A 33 2.02 -5.90 -9.35
N GLY A 34 1.39 -7.07 -9.35
CA GLY A 34 2.06 -8.34 -9.54
C GLY A 34 2.88 -8.79 -8.33
N MET A 35 2.86 -8.12 -7.18
CA MET A 35 3.56 -8.61 -5.98
C MET A 35 2.79 -9.75 -5.31
N GLN A 36 3.54 -10.71 -4.77
CA GLN A 36 2.98 -11.81 -3.98
C GLN A 36 2.73 -11.35 -2.55
N PHE A 37 1.80 -12.01 -1.86
CA PHE A 37 1.53 -11.69 -0.47
C PHE A 37 2.61 -12.29 0.42
N SER A 38 3.19 -11.49 1.29
CA SER A 38 4.23 -11.91 2.23
C SER A 38 3.77 -11.70 3.67
N THR A 39 4.16 -12.62 4.53
CA THR A 39 3.95 -12.59 5.98
C THR A 39 5.29 -12.84 6.66
N ARG A 40 5.33 -12.71 7.99
CA ARG A 40 6.57 -12.85 8.77
C ARG A 40 7.21 -14.24 8.65
N ASP A 41 6.39 -15.24 8.36
CA ASP A 41 6.74 -16.66 8.24
C ASP A 41 6.83 -17.13 6.78
N GLN A 42 6.47 -16.29 5.80
CA GLN A 42 6.50 -16.60 4.37
C GLN A 42 6.93 -15.35 3.58
N ASP A 43 8.22 -15.30 3.24
CA ASP A 43 8.79 -14.21 2.46
C ASP A 43 8.58 -14.42 0.96
N HIS A 44 7.98 -13.43 0.31
CA HIS A 44 7.79 -13.39 -1.14
C HIS A 44 8.02 -11.99 -1.70
N ASP A 45 8.70 -11.14 -0.92
CA ASP A 45 9.00 -9.78 -1.30
C ASP A 45 10.28 -9.75 -2.17
N ARG A 46 10.68 -8.56 -2.65
CA ARG A 46 11.86 -8.39 -3.52
C ARG A 46 13.02 -7.75 -2.78
N TYR A 47 12.96 -7.68 -1.45
CA TYR A 47 13.98 -7.07 -0.61
C TYR A 47 15.06 -8.09 -0.23
N LEU A 48 16.10 -8.18 -1.04
CA LEU A 48 17.19 -9.16 -0.87
C LEU A 48 17.95 -9.06 0.47
N GLN A 49 17.87 -7.93 1.17
CA GLN A 49 18.61 -7.70 2.41
C GLN A 49 17.83 -8.05 3.69
N GLY A 50 16.56 -8.45 3.57
CA GLY A 50 15.72 -8.69 4.75
C GLY A 50 14.34 -9.21 4.39
N ASN A 51 13.37 -8.93 5.27
CA ASN A 51 11.98 -9.32 5.10
C ASN A 51 11.09 -8.15 5.51
N CYS A 52 10.36 -7.60 4.56
CA CYS A 52 9.53 -6.43 4.76
C CYS A 52 8.36 -6.71 5.69
N ALA A 53 7.79 -7.91 5.68
CA ALA A 53 6.72 -8.28 6.61
C ALA A 53 7.21 -8.32 8.06
N VAL A 54 8.48 -8.67 8.30
CA VAL A 54 9.11 -8.64 9.63
C VAL A 54 9.35 -7.21 10.10
N GLU A 55 9.92 -6.34 9.25
CA GLU A 55 10.18 -4.92 9.55
C GLU A 55 8.87 -4.14 9.80
N ASN A 56 7.88 -4.37 8.94
CA ASN A 56 6.59 -3.67 8.96
C ASN A 56 5.57 -4.27 9.93
N ARG A 57 5.87 -5.45 10.48
CA ARG A 57 5.05 -6.15 11.46
C ARG A 57 3.63 -6.49 10.99
N GLY A 58 3.42 -6.66 9.69
CA GLY A 58 2.12 -6.95 9.09
C GLY A 58 2.26 -7.68 7.75
N GLY A 59 1.24 -8.41 7.34
CA GLY A 59 1.19 -9.07 6.03
C GLY A 59 0.71 -8.11 4.94
N TRP A 60 1.37 -8.11 3.79
CA TRP A 60 1.05 -7.22 2.67
C TRP A 60 1.64 -7.75 1.34
N TRP A 61 1.27 -7.12 0.23
CA TRP A 61 1.89 -7.35 -1.08
C TRP A 61 3.19 -6.55 -1.21
N TYR A 62 4.20 -6.90 -0.42
CA TYR A 62 5.48 -6.18 -0.42
C TYR A 62 6.28 -6.40 -1.71
N ASN A 63 6.98 -5.35 -2.16
CA ASN A 63 8.00 -5.37 -3.20
C ASN A 63 9.38 -5.26 -2.53
N ARG A 64 10.18 -4.22 -2.80
CA ARG A 64 11.26 -3.77 -1.91
C ARG A 64 10.64 -2.93 -0.79
N CYS A 65 9.74 -3.59 -0.05
CA CYS A 65 8.78 -3.08 0.92
C CYS A 65 7.55 -2.43 0.29
N HIS A 66 7.29 -1.15 0.48
CA HIS A 66 5.98 -0.59 0.12
C HIS A 66 6.00 0.92 -0.09
N ALA A 67 5.04 1.40 -0.89
CA ALA A 67 4.60 2.79 -0.93
C ALA A 67 3.23 2.99 -0.24
N ALA A 68 2.53 1.90 0.05
CA ALA A 68 1.27 1.89 0.77
C ALA A 68 1.23 0.65 1.65
N ASN A 69 0.77 0.79 2.90
CA ASN A 69 0.59 -0.36 3.78
C ASN A 69 -0.61 -0.11 4.69
N LEU A 70 -1.76 -0.68 4.32
CA LEU A 70 -2.99 -0.51 5.12
C LEU A 70 -3.05 -1.50 6.30
N ASN A 71 -2.12 -2.46 6.34
CA ASN A 71 -1.97 -3.48 7.39
C ASN A 71 -0.80 -3.20 8.34
N GLY A 72 -0.20 -2.00 8.25
CA GLY A 72 0.88 -1.57 9.12
C GLY A 72 0.43 -1.35 10.57
N ARG A 73 1.39 -1.06 11.44
CA ARG A 73 1.13 -0.73 12.83
C ARG A 73 0.34 0.58 12.93
N PHE A 74 -0.76 0.55 13.68
CA PHE A 74 -1.51 1.76 13.96
C PHE A 74 -0.78 2.65 14.97
N TYR A 75 -0.32 3.83 14.53
CA TYR A 75 0.18 4.88 15.41
C TYR A 75 -0.91 5.92 15.68
N ARG A 76 -1.24 6.11 16.96
CA ARG A 76 -2.21 7.12 17.38
C ARG A 76 -1.62 8.51 17.19
N GLY A 77 -2.42 9.44 16.64
CA GLY A 77 -2.01 10.84 16.45
C GLY A 77 -1.50 11.18 15.04
N GLY A 78 -1.40 10.20 14.14
CA GLY A 78 -0.95 10.43 12.76
C GLY A 78 0.56 10.30 12.64
N GLU A 79 1.28 11.42 12.79
CA GLU A 79 2.74 11.45 12.69
C GLU A 79 3.39 10.54 13.74
N TYR A 80 4.41 9.78 13.32
CA TYR A 80 5.11 8.87 14.22
C TYR A 80 6.61 8.84 13.93
N LYS A 81 7.38 8.46 14.96
CA LYS A 81 8.81 8.18 14.87
C LYS A 81 9.04 6.73 15.27
N ALA A 82 9.69 5.97 14.41
CA ALA A 82 9.99 4.56 14.62
C ALA A 82 11.27 4.20 13.86
N LYS A 83 11.79 2.99 14.11
CA LYS A 83 12.96 2.46 13.37
C LYS A 83 12.68 2.28 11.87
N TYR A 84 11.43 1.94 11.54
CA TYR A 84 10.94 1.71 10.19
C TYR A 84 9.65 2.49 9.98
N ASP A 85 9.33 2.77 8.73
CA ASP A 85 8.09 3.40 8.25
C ASP A 85 6.91 2.40 8.24
N ASN A 86 6.71 1.74 9.37
CA ASN A 86 5.78 0.62 9.52
C ASN A 86 4.37 1.01 9.95
N GLY A 87 3.95 2.24 9.68
CA GLY A 87 2.62 2.76 9.97
C GLY A 87 1.54 2.25 9.02
N VAL A 88 0.30 2.63 9.28
CA VAL A 88 -0.79 2.51 8.30
C VAL A 88 -0.65 3.64 7.29
N VAL A 89 -0.04 3.42 6.12
CA VAL A 89 0.46 4.51 5.26
C VAL A 89 -0.07 4.49 3.83
N TRP A 90 -0.10 5.67 3.21
CA TRP A 90 -0.37 5.89 1.79
C TRP A 90 0.50 7.07 1.30
N SER A 91 1.64 6.76 0.65
CA SER A 91 2.73 7.72 0.43
C SER A 91 2.30 8.95 -0.37
N THR A 92 1.49 8.76 -1.40
CA THR A 92 1.03 9.82 -2.31
C THR A 92 0.00 10.76 -1.68
N TRP A 93 -0.51 10.47 -0.48
CA TRP A 93 -1.43 11.34 0.24
C TRP A 93 -0.82 12.01 1.49
N ARG A 94 -0.24 11.21 2.40
CA ARG A 94 0.27 11.70 3.70
C ARG A 94 1.74 11.33 3.95
N GLY A 95 2.42 10.73 2.98
CA GLY A 95 3.77 10.21 3.14
C GLY A 95 3.85 8.93 3.97
N LEU A 96 5.07 8.44 4.19
CA LEU A 96 5.36 7.18 4.88
C LEU A 96 5.44 7.32 6.41
N TRP A 97 5.54 8.54 6.95
CA TRP A 97 5.68 8.81 8.39
C TRP A 97 4.40 9.32 9.06
N TYR A 98 3.25 9.14 8.40
CA TYR A 98 1.93 9.47 8.93
C TYR A 98 1.03 8.23 8.90
N SER A 99 0.63 7.74 10.07
CA SER A 99 -0.31 6.62 10.20
C SER A 99 -1.75 7.11 10.05
N LEU A 100 -2.43 6.65 9.01
CA LEU A 100 -3.84 6.94 8.76
C LEU A 100 -4.71 6.50 9.95
N ARG A 101 -5.73 7.30 10.25
CA ARG A 101 -6.63 7.06 11.40
C ARG A 101 -7.63 5.93 11.15
N ARG A 102 -8.02 5.75 9.89
CA ARG A 102 -9.03 4.78 9.43
C ARG A 102 -8.65 4.29 8.04
N THR A 103 -8.91 3.03 7.77
CA THR A 103 -8.74 2.41 6.45
C THR A 103 -9.89 1.46 6.18
N ALA A 104 -10.28 1.34 4.92
CA ALA A 104 -11.24 0.35 4.46
C ALA A 104 -10.87 -0.06 3.04
N MET A 105 -10.68 -1.37 2.82
CA MET A 105 -10.54 -1.92 1.48
C MET A 105 -11.89 -2.51 1.07
N LYS A 106 -12.45 -2.02 -0.03
CA LYS A 106 -13.75 -2.46 -0.56
C LYS A 106 -13.58 -2.77 -2.04
N VAL A 107 -14.26 -3.81 -2.51
CA VAL A 107 -14.28 -4.18 -3.93
C VAL A 107 -15.69 -4.00 -4.48
N ARG A 108 -15.77 -3.54 -5.73
CA ARG A 108 -17.03 -3.41 -6.48
C ARG A 108 -16.81 -4.03 -7.87
N PRO A 109 -17.75 -4.83 -8.39
CA PRO A 109 -17.64 -5.35 -9.75
C PRO A 109 -17.51 -4.21 -10.78
N SER A 110 -16.66 -4.39 -11.79
CA SER A 110 -16.29 -3.34 -12.75
C SER A 110 -17.47 -2.84 -13.59
N PHE A 111 -18.47 -3.67 -13.86
CA PHE A 111 -19.66 -3.28 -14.61
C PHE A 111 -20.60 -2.33 -13.85
N TYR A 112 -20.37 -2.13 -12.55
CA TYR A 112 -21.04 -1.09 -11.76
C TYR A 112 -20.22 0.21 -11.66
N MET A 113 -19.06 0.30 -12.33
CA MET A 113 -18.27 1.52 -12.37
C MET A 113 -18.82 2.41 -13.48
N ASP A 114 -19.34 3.58 -13.14
CA ASP A 114 -19.63 4.61 -14.14
C ASP A 114 -18.33 5.08 -14.80
N SER A 115 -18.42 5.74 -15.96
CA SER A 115 -17.25 6.23 -16.73
C SER A 115 -16.28 7.13 -15.94
N ILE A 116 -16.68 7.61 -14.76
CA ILE A 116 -15.97 8.56 -13.91
C ILE A 116 -15.14 7.87 -12.80
N GLY A 117 -15.33 6.56 -12.57
CA GLY A 117 -14.61 5.80 -11.54
C GLY A 117 -15.13 6.00 -10.10
N SER A 118 -14.56 5.26 -9.15
CA SER A 118 -15.07 5.17 -7.76
C SER A 118 -14.66 6.30 -6.82
N GLY A 119 -13.81 7.22 -7.27
CA GLY A 119 -13.01 8.08 -6.38
C GLY A 119 -13.51 9.51 -6.17
N VAL A 120 -14.66 9.88 -6.75
CA VAL A 120 -15.20 11.26 -6.69
C VAL A 120 -16.29 11.44 -5.63
N GLY A 121 -16.57 10.40 -4.84
CA GLY A 121 -17.47 10.51 -3.70
C GLY A 121 -16.89 11.42 -2.60
N PRO A 122 -17.73 12.19 -1.88
CA PRO A 122 -17.26 13.00 -0.77
C PRO A 122 -16.56 12.16 0.30
N ILE A 123 -15.49 12.72 0.88
CA ILE A 123 -14.77 12.13 2.00
C ILE A 123 -15.60 12.44 3.26
N GLU A 124 -16.38 11.47 3.75
CA GLU A 124 -17.07 11.56 5.05
C GLU A 124 -16.13 11.28 6.23
#